data_AF-A0AA88XKE8-F1
#
_entry.id   AF-A0AA88XKE8-F1
#
_cell.length_a   1.000
_cell.length_b   1.000
_cell.length_c   1.000
_cell.angle_alpha   90.00
_cell.angle_beta   90.00
_cell.angle_gamma   90.00
#
_symmetry.space_group_name_H-M   'P 1'
#
loop_
_entity.id
_entity.type
_entity.pdbx_description
1 polymer ?
#
loop_
_entity_poly.entity_id
_entity_poly.type
_entity_poly.pdbx_seq_one_letter_code
_entity_poly.pdbx_strand_id
1 'polypeptide(L)'
;MKNIRREVDVVRDYLNQYTAGIARLEHYTAWNRFILEYRELVKRVQERYGVDKPSCGVELKELEAYMDLKKKYEAAFHQLSYGDKLLKEDLQEFFNDSGLYPTEGDITKAFNSVFKGNGYTAEVIFVLDCSTSTGPLSFYHLMNFVKDVVSSVEIAPNKVRVGVVPYSDDVFQTFGITDHHMKHEVHSAIDDIKFKEGLTRTDLALRKMKSYMMAARPGVQKLCIVITDGKSSEPQKTVHAAKEARADNIDIIAIGVGRRADLEELRAIASSDKHLLTACDYGALSSLKNVLAKKTCLGSIYNKTSNLKEQCRPLQKAEAMEVLWTAYPPSACKLKARSSRWIRPIVNGTEAWSLLDQSMVSSTDARTCLRLVIESRIEREGYVTLPSTVREGVEQVSNCDEALRIIENWIEYRKNHPEI
;
A
#
# COMPACT_ATOMS: atom_id res chain seq x y z
N MET A 1 -49.62 -11.26 -3.96
CA MET A 1 -49.68 -12.68 -3.53
C MET A 1 -49.06 -13.68 -4.51
N LYS A 2 -48.99 -13.44 -5.83
CA LYS A 2 -48.29 -14.34 -6.78
C LYS A 2 -46.75 -14.38 -6.64
N ASN A 3 -46.11 -13.32 -6.15
CA ASN A 3 -44.64 -13.29 -5.94
C ASN A 3 -44.16 -14.05 -4.69
N ILE A 4 -44.97 -14.10 -3.62
CA ILE A 4 -44.62 -14.83 -2.39
C ILE A 4 -44.60 -16.35 -2.63
N ARG A 5 -45.47 -16.87 -3.52
CA ARG A 5 -45.46 -18.31 -3.87
C ARG A 5 -44.18 -18.72 -4.58
N ARG A 6 -43.65 -17.88 -5.48
CA ARG A 6 -42.39 -18.15 -6.20
C ARG A 6 -41.18 -18.15 -5.25
N GLU A 7 -41.15 -17.27 -4.27
CA GLU A 7 -40.09 -17.21 -3.24
C GLU A 7 -40.13 -18.42 -2.30
N VAL A 8 -41.33 -18.88 -1.92
CA VAL A 8 -41.49 -20.08 -1.10
C VAL A 8 -41.09 -21.35 -1.85
N ASP A 9 -41.36 -21.43 -3.16
CA ASP A 9 -41.00 -22.60 -3.97
C ASP A 9 -39.48 -22.68 -4.22
N VAL A 10 -38.78 -21.55 -4.40
CA VAL A 10 -37.31 -21.51 -4.51
C VAL A 10 -36.63 -21.90 -3.19
N VAL A 11 -37.14 -21.40 -2.06
CA VAL A 11 -36.62 -21.78 -0.73
C VAL A 11 -36.91 -23.27 -0.44
N ARG A 12 -38.05 -23.79 -0.89
CA ARG A 12 -38.40 -25.21 -0.76
C ARG A 12 -37.50 -26.09 -1.62
N ASP A 13 -37.21 -25.71 -2.86
CA ASP A 13 -36.28 -26.44 -3.74
C ASP A 13 -34.86 -26.44 -3.17
N TYR A 14 -34.42 -25.33 -2.58
CA TYR A 14 -33.11 -25.23 -1.93
C TYR A 14 -33.03 -26.13 -0.68
N LEU A 15 -34.09 -26.16 0.13
CA LEU A 15 -34.17 -27.06 1.30
C LEU A 15 -34.28 -28.53 0.90
N ASN A 16 -34.98 -28.85 -0.19
CA ASN A 16 -35.07 -30.20 -0.73
C ASN A 16 -33.70 -30.72 -1.23
N GLN A 17 -32.90 -29.84 -1.85
CA GLN A 17 -31.51 -30.15 -2.24
C GLN A 17 -30.59 -30.33 -1.03
N TYR A 18 -30.84 -29.61 0.07
CA TYR A 18 -30.13 -29.77 1.34
C TYR A 18 -30.46 -31.11 2.01
N THR A 19 -31.72 -31.55 2.02
CA THR A 19 -32.14 -32.86 2.56
C THR A 19 -31.67 -34.05 1.72
N ALA A 20 -31.40 -33.85 0.43
CA ALA A 20 -30.91 -34.90 -0.47
C ALA A 20 -29.38 -35.14 -0.37
N GLY A 21 -28.64 -34.32 0.39
CA GLY A 21 -27.21 -34.52 0.63
C GLY A 21 -26.28 -34.21 -0.56
N ILE A 22 -26.75 -33.54 -1.61
CA ILE A 22 -26.01 -33.38 -2.88
C ILE A 22 -25.23 -32.05 -2.98
N ALA A 23 -25.49 -31.05 -2.15
CA ALA A 23 -24.77 -29.77 -2.22
C ALA A 23 -23.85 -29.55 -1.02
N ARG A 24 -22.54 -29.85 -1.19
CA ARG A 24 -21.48 -29.30 -0.33
C ARG A 24 -20.94 -28.02 -0.95
N LEU A 25 -21.41 -26.87 -0.46
CA LEU A 25 -20.64 -25.63 -0.57
C LEU A 25 -19.57 -25.65 0.52
N GLU A 26 -18.39 -26.16 0.19
CA GLU A 26 -17.20 -25.91 1.01
C GLU A 26 -16.72 -24.47 0.78
N HIS A 27 -17.47 -23.51 1.28
CA HIS A 27 -16.95 -22.16 1.50
C HIS A 27 -16.25 -22.16 2.87
N TYR A 28 -14.94 -21.93 2.90
CA TYR A 28 -14.12 -21.83 4.13
C TYR A 28 -14.58 -20.74 5.12
N THR A 29 -15.58 -19.93 4.76
CA THR A 29 -16.19 -18.87 5.58
C THR A 29 -17.70 -19.06 5.63
N ALA A 30 -18.27 -19.14 6.84
CA ALA A 30 -19.71 -19.19 7.04
C ALA A 30 -20.42 -18.01 6.33
N TRP A 31 -21.55 -18.26 5.65
CA TRP A 31 -22.30 -17.27 4.86
C TRP A 31 -22.56 -15.95 5.59
N ASN A 32 -22.85 -16.03 6.89
CA ASN A 32 -23.04 -14.86 7.76
C ASN A 32 -21.78 -13.98 7.86
N ARG A 33 -20.60 -14.59 7.95
CA ARG A 33 -19.32 -13.88 8.00
C ARG A 33 -19.04 -13.16 6.68
N PHE A 34 -19.34 -13.82 5.56
CA PHE A 34 -19.19 -13.21 4.23
C PHE A 34 -20.08 -11.97 4.05
N ILE A 35 -21.37 -12.05 4.43
CA ILE A 35 -22.29 -10.91 4.34
C ILE A 35 -21.81 -9.75 5.22
N LEU A 36 -21.28 -10.04 6.41
CA LEU A 36 -20.72 -9.02 7.31
C LEU A 36 -19.50 -8.34 6.66
N GLU A 37 -18.56 -9.10 6.13
CA GLU A 37 -17.37 -8.57 5.44
C GLU A 37 -17.75 -7.68 4.26
N TYR A 38 -18.73 -8.10 3.46
CA TYR A 38 -19.25 -7.30 2.35
C TYR A 38 -19.87 -5.98 2.80
N ARG A 39 -20.75 -6.01 3.81
CA ARG A 39 -21.39 -4.79 4.35
C ARG A 39 -20.37 -3.81 4.88
N GLU A 40 -19.37 -4.31 5.62
CA GLU A 40 -18.32 -3.48 6.19
C GLU A 40 -17.42 -2.88 5.11
N LEU A 41 -17.08 -3.63 4.05
CA LEU A 41 -16.38 -3.08 2.89
C LEU A 41 -17.15 -1.90 2.27
N VAL A 42 -18.44 -2.08 1.98
CA VAL A 42 -19.27 -1.03 1.35
C VAL A 42 -19.31 0.23 2.20
N LYS A 43 -19.53 0.10 3.52
CA LYS A 43 -19.52 1.24 4.44
C LYS A 43 -18.17 1.96 4.45
N ARG A 44 -17.06 1.23 4.59
CA ARG A 44 -15.71 1.82 4.61
C ARG A 44 -15.41 2.61 3.34
N VAL A 45 -15.80 2.07 2.19
CA VAL A 45 -15.63 2.77 0.90
C VAL A 45 -16.48 4.03 0.86
N GLN A 46 -17.74 3.99 1.29
CA GLN A 46 -18.60 5.18 1.39
C GLN A 46 -18.03 6.25 2.33
N GLU A 47 -17.50 5.86 3.49
CA GLU A 47 -16.85 6.75 4.45
C GLU A 47 -15.65 7.48 3.83
N ARG A 48 -14.79 6.76 3.09
CA ARG A 48 -13.62 7.36 2.39
C ARG A 48 -14.03 8.41 1.35
N TYR A 49 -15.25 8.31 0.83
CA TYR A 49 -15.83 9.28 -0.11
C TYR A 49 -16.65 10.39 0.58
N GLY A 50 -16.67 10.43 1.92
CA GLY A 50 -17.31 11.50 2.69
C GLY A 50 -18.83 11.37 2.80
N VAL A 51 -19.36 10.15 2.75
CA VAL A 51 -20.80 9.92 2.98
C VAL A 51 -21.09 9.98 4.49
N ASP A 52 -21.86 10.97 4.94
CA ASP A 52 -22.14 11.22 6.37
C ASP A 52 -22.87 10.06 7.09
N LYS A 53 -23.66 9.27 6.36
CA LYS A 53 -24.40 8.10 6.88
C LYS A 53 -24.21 6.89 5.96
N PRO A 54 -23.06 6.20 6.07
CA PRO A 54 -22.75 5.01 5.28
C PRO A 54 -23.82 3.94 5.50
N SER A 55 -24.32 3.35 4.43
CA SER A 55 -25.32 2.29 4.49
C SER A 55 -25.15 1.32 3.34
N CYS A 56 -25.37 0.04 3.64
CA CYS A 56 -25.31 -1.04 2.67
C CYS A 56 -26.64 -1.79 2.71
N GLY A 57 -27.47 -1.60 1.68
CA GLY A 57 -28.59 -2.50 1.42
C GLY A 57 -28.05 -3.83 0.87
N VAL A 58 -28.76 -4.93 1.13
CA VAL A 58 -28.41 -6.23 0.53
C VAL A 58 -29.39 -6.52 -0.58
N GLU A 59 -28.98 -6.24 -1.81
CA GLU A 59 -29.67 -6.69 -3.01
C GLU A 59 -28.95 -7.93 -3.55
N LEU A 60 -29.68 -9.03 -3.76
CA LEU A 60 -29.13 -10.31 -4.20
C LEU A 60 -28.27 -10.18 -5.46
N LYS A 61 -28.72 -9.38 -6.44
CA LYS A 61 -27.98 -9.13 -7.69
C LYS A 61 -26.64 -8.44 -7.47
N GLU A 62 -26.57 -7.49 -6.53
CA GLU A 62 -25.32 -6.78 -6.22
C GLU A 62 -24.34 -7.66 -5.44
N LEU A 63 -24.87 -8.55 -4.59
CA LEU A 63 -24.09 -9.53 -3.84
C LEU A 63 -23.49 -10.61 -4.74
N GLU A 64 -24.29 -11.14 -5.68
CA GLU A 64 -23.83 -12.09 -6.71
C GLU A 64 -22.72 -11.47 -7.56
N ALA A 65 -22.94 -10.25 -8.08
CA ALA A 65 -21.92 -9.53 -8.85
C ALA A 65 -20.63 -9.29 -8.04
N TYR A 66 -20.75 -8.97 -6.75
CA TYR A 66 -19.57 -8.82 -5.89
C TYR A 66 -18.80 -10.13 -5.70
N MET A 67 -19.49 -11.27 -5.55
CA MET A 67 -18.82 -12.58 -5.42
C MET A 67 -17.98 -12.92 -6.64
N ASP A 68 -18.52 -12.69 -7.83
CA ASP A 68 -17.82 -12.96 -9.09
C ASP A 68 -16.61 -12.03 -9.27
N LEU A 69 -16.78 -10.73 -8.98
CA LEU A 69 -15.67 -9.78 -9.01
C LEU A 69 -14.60 -10.11 -7.97
N LYS A 70 -14.99 -10.45 -6.74
CA LYS A 70 -14.04 -10.82 -5.67
C LYS A 70 -13.20 -12.02 -6.10
N LYS A 71 -13.82 -13.09 -6.63
CA LYS A 71 -13.08 -14.26 -7.13
C LYS A 71 -12.08 -13.88 -8.23
N LYS A 72 -12.51 -13.04 -9.18
CA LYS A 72 -11.63 -12.54 -10.25
C LYS A 72 -10.42 -11.79 -9.68
N TYR A 73 -10.65 -10.87 -8.76
CA TYR A 73 -9.58 -10.05 -8.19
C TYR A 73 -8.65 -10.87 -7.29
N GLU A 74 -9.19 -11.81 -6.50
CA GLU A 74 -8.35 -12.72 -5.72
C GLU A 74 -7.48 -13.60 -6.62
N ALA A 75 -7.99 -14.07 -7.76
CA ALA A 75 -7.20 -14.80 -8.74
C ALA A 75 -6.06 -13.96 -9.33
N ALA A 76 -6.35 -12.71 -9.74
CA ALA A 76 -5.33 -11.77 -10.22
C ALA A 76 -4.27 -11.48 -9.14
N PHE A 77 -4.68 -11.31 -7.88
CA PHE A 77 -3.75 -11.14 -6.76
C PHE A 77 -2.84 -12.37 -6.61
N HIS A 78 -3.41 -13.58 -6.61
CA HIS A 78 -2.62 -14.81 -6.43
C HIS A 78 -1.62 -15.04 -7.57
N GLN A 79 -1.93 -14.60 -8.79
CA GLN A 79 -1.00 -14.69 -9.94
C GLN A 79 0.20 -13.76 -9.79
N LEU A 80 -0.02 -12.55 -9.29
CA LEU A 80 1.02 -11.51 -9.20
C LEU A 80 1.75 -11.48 -7.86
N SER A 81 1.15 -12.03 -6.80
CA SER A 81 1.72 -11.99 -5.46
C SER A 81 2.91 -12.92 -5.30
N TYR A 82 3.94 -12.46 -4.58
CA TYR A 82 5.05 -13.28 -4.13
C TYR A 82 4.94 -13.54 -2.63
N GLY A 83 4.70 -14.80 -2.23
CA GLY A 83 4.49 -15.16 -0.82
C GLY A 83 3.26 -14.50 -0.20
N ASP A 84 2.13 -14.51 -0.92
CA ASP A 84 0.85 -13.89 -0.55
C ASP A 84 0.92 -12.38 -0.30
N LYS A 85 1.88 -11.72 -0.95
CA LYS A 85 2.13 -10.29 -0.84
C LYS A 85 2.32 -9.66 -2.22
N LEU A 86 1.70 -8.51 -2.45
CA LEU A 86 1.77 -7.77 -3.72
C LEU A 86 2.58 -6.48 -3.52
N LEU A 87 3.51 -6.14 -4.43
CA LEU A 87 4.22 -4.87 -4.33
C LEU A 87 3.33 -3.72 -4.84
N LYS A 88 3.63 -2.48 -4.40
CA LYS A 88 2.90 -1.29 -4.87
C LYS A 88 3.12 -1.07 -6.37
N GLU A 89 4.31 -1.38 -6.88
CA GLU A 89 4.64 -1.28 -8.30
C GLU A 89 3.80 -2.23 -9.17
N ASP A 90 3.44 -3.40 -8.63
CA ASP A 90 2.59 -4.38 -9.30
C ASP A 90 1.11 -4.00 -9.29
N LEU A 91 0.71 -2.93 -8.58
CA LEU A 91 -0.70 -2.53 -8.51
C LEU A 91 -1.26 -2.26 -9.91
N GLN A 92 -0.51 -1.59 -10.78
CA GLN A 92 -0.99 -1.29 -12.13
C GLN A 92 -1.31 -2.57 -12.90
N GLU A 93 -0.44 -3.58 -12.84
CA GLU A 93 -0.65 -4.88 -13.47
C GLU A 93 -1.81 -5.64 -12.80
N PHE A 94 -1.90 -5.59 -11.47
CA PHE A 94 -3.01 -6.17 -10.71
C PHE A 94 -4.37 -5.58 -11.09
N PHE A 95 -4.45 -4.27 -11.32
CA PHE A 95 -5.65 -3.65 -11.90
C PHE A 95 -5.93 -4.18 -13.31
N ASN A 96 -4.90 -4.24 -14.17
CA ASN A 96 -5.03 -4.67 -15.55
C ASN A 96 -5.55 -6.13 -15.66
N ASP A 97 -4.98 -7.06 -14.89
CA ASP A 97 -5.41 -8.47 -14.82
C ASP A 97 -6.80 -8.63 -14.20
N SER A 98 -7.17 -7.68 -13.33
CA SER A 98 -8.54 -7.53 -12.84
C SER A 98 -9.51 -6.97 -13.89
N GLY A 99 -9.04 -6.59 -15.08
CA GLY A 99 -9.81 -5.97 -16.16
C GLY A 99 -10.18 -4.51 -15.91
N LEU A 100 -9.37 -3.81 -15.11
CA LEU A 100 -9.52 -2.42 -14.72
C LEU A 100 -8.28 -1.63 -15.19
N TYR A 101 -8.48 -0.38 -15.59
CA TYR A 101 -7.39 0.43 -16.17
C TYR A 101 -7.36 1.84 -15.58
N PRO A 102 -7.09 2.00 -14.27
CA PRO A 102 -6.97 3.31 -13.64
C PRO A 102 -5.70 4.03 -14.11
N THR A 103 -5.68 5.36 -13.98
CA THR A 103 -4.44 6.13 -14.12
C THR A 103 -3.55 5.92 -12.90
N GLU A 104 -2.25 6.13 -13.03
CA GLU A 104 -1.31 6.12 -11.90
C GLU A 104 -1.74 7.10 -10.79
N GLY A 105 -2.31 8.25 -11.17
CA GLY A 105 -2.87 9.23 -10.24
C GLY A 105 -4.08 8.71 -9.47
N ASP A 106 -4.93 7.90 -10.11
CA ASP A 106 -6.09 7.27 -9.47
C ASP A 106 -5.65 6.15 -8.51
N ILE A 107 -4.71 5.30 -8.92
CA ILE A 107 -4.10 4.29 -8.04
C ILE A 107 -3.49 4.99 -6.83
N THR A 108 -2.69 6.03 -7.05
CA THR A 108 -2.05 6.80 -5.99
C THR A 108 -3.07 7.43 -5.06
N LYS A 109 -4.15 8.01 -5.59
CA LYS A 109 -5.22 8.61 -4.79
C LYS A 109 -5.96 7.56 -3.96
N ALA A 110 -6.27 6.40 -4.54
CA ALA A 110 -6.98 5.31 -3.88
C ALA A 110 -6.12 4.64 -2.82
N PHE A 111 -4.86 4.33 -3.16
CA PHE A 111 -3.84 3.87 -2.21
C PHE A 111 -3.75 4.86 -1.05
N ASN A 112 -3.48 6.13 -1.35
CA ASN A 112 -3.42 7.15 -0.33
C ASN A 112 -4.76 7.30 0.40
N SER A 113 -5.91 6.94 -0.18
CA SER A 113 -7.23 7.00 0.48
C SER A 113 -7.48 5.84 1.46
N VAL A 114 -7.13 4.62 1.05
CA VAL A 114 -7.15 3.43 1.92
C VAL A 114 -6.21 3.62 3.09
N PHE A 115 -5.07 4.25 2.82
CA PHE A 115 -4.05 4.57 3.81
C PHE A 115 -4.13 6.05 4.27
N LYS A 116 -5.23 6.80 3.99
CA LYS A 116 -5.39 8.23 4.37
C LYS A 116 -5.88 8.32 5.80
N GLY A 117 -5.20 9.16 6.58
CA GLY A 117 -5.64 9.54 7.93
C GLY A 117 -4.50 9.60 8.93
N ASN A 118 -3.42 8.85 8.72
CA ASN A 118 -2.26 8.92 9.57
C ASN A 118 -1.08 9.41 8.75
N GLY A 119 -0.40 10.46 9.24
CA GLY A 119 1.00 10.60 8.88
C GLY A 119 1.67 9.28 9.27
N TYR A 120 2.68 8.89 8.51
CA TYR A 120 3.30 7.58 8.60
C TYR A 120 3.38 7.07 10.04
N THR A 121 2.63 6.02 10.36
CA THR A 121 2.73 5.40 11.67
C THR A 121 3.90 4.45 11.64
N ALA A 122 4.88 4.71 12.48
CA ALA A 122 6.00 3.83 12.69
C ALA A 122 6.41 3.87 14.16
N GLU A 123 6.90 2.74 14.66
CA GLU A 123 7.60 2.63 15.92
C GLU A 123 9.07 2.52 15.61
N VAL A 124 9.86 3.55 15.91
CA VAL A 124 11.27 3.59 15.53
C VAL A 124 12.14 3.67 16.76
N ILE A 125 13.09 2.74 16.90
CA ILE A 125 14.09 2.79 17.95
C ILE A 125 15.48 2.88 17.32
N PHE A 126 16.22 3.90 17.72
CA PHE A 126 17.63 4.04 17.36
C PHE A 126 18.51 3.33 18.39
N VAL A 127 19.35 2.42 17.93
CA VAL A 127 20.36 1.73 18.74
C VAL A 127 21.72 2.32 18.38
N LEU A 128 22.31 3.06 19.32
CA LEU A 128 23.38 4.02 19.04
C LEU A 128 24.67 3.62 19.76
N ASP A 129 25.68 3.23 18.99
CA ASP A 129 26.99 2.91 19.54
C ASP A 129 27.69 4.16 20.07
N CYS A 130 28.07 4.11 21.35
CA CYS A 130 28.79 5.14 22.08
C CYS A 130 30.09 4.60 22.68
N SER A 131 30.57 3.45 22.20
CA SER A 131 31.79 2.81 22.67
C SER A 131 33.02 3.72 22.53
N THR A 132 34.11 3.33 23.20
CA THR A 132 35.36 4.10 23.21
C THR A 132 35.91 4.36 21.80
N SER A 133 35.65 3.47 20.83
CA SER A 133 36.09 3.65 19.44
C SER A 133 35.41 4.83 18.74
N THR A 134 34.16 5.13 19.10
CA THR A 134 33.38 6.22 18.50
C THR A 134 34.01 7.58 18.83
N GLY A 135 34.25 7.83 20.13
CA GLY A 135 34.78 9.09 20.64
C GLY A 135 33.76 10.26 20.65
N PRO A 136 34.02 11.34 21.42
CA PRO A 136 33.03 12.39 21.68
C PRO A 136 32.55 13.16 20.44
N LEU A 137 33.45 13.45 19.49
CA LEU A 137 33.10 14.22 18.28
C LEU A 137 32.18 13.42 17.35
N SER A 138 32.48 12.14 17.14
CA SER A 138 31.64 11.24 16.37
C SER A 138 30.27 11.05 17.03
N PHE A 139 30.24 10.94 18.36
CA PHE A 139 29.01 10.87 19.14
C PHE A 139 28.13 12.13 18.94
N TYR A 140 28.73 13.32 18.91
CA TYR A 140 28.01 14.56 18.60
C TYR A 140 27.37 14.51 17.20
N HIS A 141 28.10 14.05 16.19
CA HIS A 141 27.54 13.87 14.84
C HIS A 141 26.43 12.81 14.79
N LEU A 142 26.56 11.72 15.56
CA LEU A 142 25.55 10.68 15.69
C LEU A 142 24.24 11.24 16.27
N MET A 143 24.32 11.98 17.38
CA MET A 143 23.12 12.57 18.00
C MET A 143 22.46 13.58 17.07
N ASN A 144 23.23 14.42 16.39
CA ASN A 144 22.69 15.36 15.40
C ASN A 144 22.00 14.66 14.24
N PHE A 145 22.58 13.57 13.74
CA PHE A 145 21.94 12.76 12.69
C PHE A 145 20.58 12.22 13.15
N VAL A 146 20.47 11.70 14.37
CA VAL A 146 19.20 11.22 14.91
C VAL A 146 18.20 12.36 15.03
N LYS A 147 18.60 13.53 15.55
CA LYS A 147 17.75 14.73 15.61
C LYS A 147 17.30 15.19 14.24
N ASP A 148 18.15 15.11 13.23
CA ASP A 148 17.82 15.48 11.85
C ASP A 148 16.79 14.53 11.24
N VAL A 149 16.86 13.24 11.55
CA VAL A 149 15.84 12.24 11.14
C VAL A 149 14.52 12.48 11.88
N VAL A 150 14.56 12.69 13.20
CA VAL A 150 13.38 13.04 14.02
C VAL A 150 12.73 14.33 13.53
N SER A 151 13.52 15.31 13.10
CA SER A 151 13.03 16.58 12.55
C SER A 151 12.24 16.39 11.26
N SER A 152 12.57 15.37 10.45
CA SER A 152 11.87 15.05 9.20
C SER A 152 10.59 14.23 9.37
N VAL A 153 10.22 13.83 10.59
CA VAL A 153 8.98 13.09 10.84
C VAL A 153 7.98 13.86 11.69
N GLU A 154 6.71 13.49 11.58
CA GLU A 154 5.66 13.96 12.46
C GLU A 154 5.60 13.04 13.69
N ILE A 155 6.06 13.55 14.84
CA ILE A 155 6.02 12.84 16.12
C ILE A 155 4.72 13.16 16.83
N ALA A 156 3.92 12.14 17.11
CA ALA A 156 2.69 12.22 17.90
C ALA A 156 2.26 10.81 18.37
N PRO A 157 1.43 10.69 19.43
CA PRO A 157 0.94 9.38 19.91
C PRO A 157 0.29 8.51 18.83
N ASN A 158 -0.35 9.14 17.84
CA ASN A 158 -1.02 8.48 16.71
C ASN A 158 -0.21 8.54 15.39
N LYS A 159 1.04 9.01 15.39
CA LYS A 159 1.91 9.14 14.19
C LYS A 159 3.20 8.33 14.36
N VAL A 160 4.38 8.87 14.08
CA VAL A 160 5.66 8.22 14.41
C VAL A 160 5.92 8.36 15.91
N ARG A 161 6.33 7.27 16.57
CA ARG A 161 6.84 7.27 17.94
C ARG A 161 8.29 6.80 17.93
N VAL A 162 9.14 7.45 18.72
CA VAL A 162 10.59 7.26 18.68
C VAL A 162 11.12 6.88 20.05
N GLY A 163 12.01 5.90 20.09
CA GLY A 163 12.87 5.58 21.23
C GLY A 163 14.34 5.66 20.85
N VAL A 164 15.21 5.79 21.84
CA VAL A 164 16.67 5.81 21.67
C VAL A 164 17.33 4.96 22.75
N VAL A 165 18.25 4.10 22.31
CA VAL A 165 19.01 3.16 23.13
C VAL A 165 20.49 3.37 22.82
N PRO A 166 21.17 4.33 23.47
CA PRO A 166 22.61 4.44 23.36
C PRO A 166 23.27 3.37 24.24
N TYR A 167 24.43 2.87 23.80
CA TYR A 167 25.12 1.77 24.48
C TYR A 167 26.63 1.83 24.36
N SER A 168 27.30 1.25 25.36
CA SER A 168 28.72 0.90 25.32
C SER A 168 28.90 -0.47 26.00
N ASP A 169 29.46 -0.53 27.22
CA ASP A 169 29.50 -1.73 28.06
C ASP A 169 28.11 -2.21 28.50
N ASP A 170 27.18 -1.25 28.56
CA ASP A 170 25.77 -1.43 28.90
C ASP A 170 24.95 -0.34 28.19
N VAL A 171 23.62 -0.43 28.27
CA VAL A 171 22.70 0.63 27.84
C VAL A 171 22.62 1.72 28.92
N PHE A 172 22.48 2.98 28.52
CA PHE A 172 22.39 4.11 29.45
C PHE A 172 21.48 5.21 28.93
N GLN A 173 20.87 6.02 29.81
CA GLN A 173 20.01 7.16 29.43
C GLN A 173 19.01 6.84 28.28
N THR A 174 18.45 5.63 28.29
CA THR A 174 17.55 5.15 27.23
C THR A 174 16.13 5.65 27.44
N PHE A 175 15.41 5.90 26.36
CA PHE A 175 13.95 6.10 26.41
C PHE A 175 13.25 5.29 25.31
N GLY A 176 12.04 4.84 25.61
CA GLY A 176 11.20 4.04 24.73
C GLY A 176 10.23 4.86 23.89
N ILE A 177 9.54 4.17 22.98
CA ILE A 177 8.51 4.73 22.07
C ILE A 177 7.28 5.31 22.80
N THR A 178 7.14 5.09 24.11
CA THR A 178 6.03 5.60 24.92
C THR A 178 6.38 6.81 25.76
N ASP A 179 7.66 7.19 25.84
CA ASP A 179 8.13 8.12 26.87
C ASP A 179 7.98 9.58 26.45
N HIS A 180 7.98 9.84 25.13
CA HIS A 180 7.84 11.17 24.55
C HIS A 180 6.80 11.16 23.44
N HIS A 181 6.02 12.23 23.37
CA HIS A 181 4.86 12.34 22.48
C HIS A 181 4.95 13.54 21.55
N MET A 182 5.89 14.45 21.80
CA MET A 182 6.12 15.62 20.95
C MET A 182 7.57 15.67 20.47
N LYS A 183 7.76 16.21 19.26
CA LYS A 183 9.08 16.32 18.63
C LYS A 183 10.11 17.03 19.52
N HIS A 184 9.71 18.13 20.18
CA HIS A 184 10.63 18.89 21.03
C HIS A 184 11.06 18.10 22.28
N GLU A 185 10.19 17.24 22.83
CA GLU A 185 10.53 16.36 23.97
C GLU A 185 11.59 15.33 23.55
N VAL A 186 11.38 14.69 22.39
CA VAL A 186 12.37 13.75 21.83
C VAL A 186 13.71 14.44 21.59
N HIS A 187 13.70 15.67 21.04
CA HIS A 187 14.93 16.45 20.84
C HIS A 187 15.65 16.75 22.17
N SER A 188 14.90 17.20 23.18
CA SER A 188 15.47 17.49 24.51
C SER A 188 16.07 16.23 25.13
N ALA A 189 15.35 15.10 25.05
CA ALA A 189 15.82 13.83 25.57
C ALA A 189 17.11 13.36 24.89
N ILE A 190 17.25 13.59 23.57
CA ILE A 190 18.50 13.30 22.84
C ILE A 190 19.64 14.23 23.29
N ASP A 191 19.37 15.52 23.52
CA ASP A 191 20.39 16.50 23.96
C ASP A 191 20.94 16.20 25.38
N ASP A 192 20.16 15.50 26.20
CA ASP A 192 20.55 15.09 27.55
C ASP A 192 21.44 13.84 27.59
N ILE A 193 21.50 13.07 26.49
CA ILE A 193 22.36 11.87 26.40
C ILE A 193 23.82 12.31 26.41
N LYS A 194 24.60 11.76 27.35
CA LYS A 194 26.03 12.04 27.50
C LYS A 194 26.85 10.88 26.96
N PHE A 195 27.98 11.20 26.36
CA PHE A 195 28.93 10.21 25.90
C PHE A 195 29.46 9.38 27.08
N LYS A 196 29.48 8.06 26.92
CA LYS A 196 29.98 7.11 27.91
C LYS A 196 30.82 6.05 27.22
N GLU A 197 32.11 6.09 27.49
CA GLU A 197 33.08 5.11 26.99
C GLU A 197 32.77 3.67 27.48
N GLY A 198 33.31 2.68 26.78
CA GLY A 198 33.12 1.27 27.07
C GLY A 198 33.27 0.38 25.82
N LEU A 199 32.97 -0.90 25.99
CA LEU A 199 32.91 -1.93 24.94
C LEU A 199 31.73 -1.71 23.99
N THR A 200 31.57 -2.61 23.01
CA THR A 200 30.50 -2.54 22.00
C THR A 200 29.49 -3.67 22.26
N ARG A 201 28.68 -3.55 23.32
CA ARG A 201 27.68 -4.55 23.72
C ARG A 201 26.34 -4.41 22.98
N THR A 202 26.40 -4.54 21.65
CA THR A 202 25.24 -4.47 20.75
C THR A 202 24.12 -5.45 21.12
N ASP A 203 24.48 -6.62 21.68
CA ASP A 203 23.54 -7.63 22.16
C ASP A 203 22.62 -7.13 23.29
N LEU A 204 23.12 -6.26 24.18
CA LEU A 204 22.33 -5.67 25.26
C LEU A 204 21.39 -4.61 24.71
N ALA A 205 21.88 -3.78 23.79
CA ALA A 205 21.10 -2.73 23.17
C ALA A 205 19.93 -3.28 22.34
N LEU A 206 20.15 -4.36 21.58
CA LEU A 206 19.09 -5.05 20.83
C LEU A 206 18.03 -5.66 21.76
N ARG A 207 18.43 -6.25 22.88
CA ARG A 207 17.49 -6.78 23.88
C ARG A 207 16.66 -5.67 24.52
N LYS A 208 17.29 -4.55 24.87
CA LYS A 208 16.59 -3.37 25.41
C LYS A 208 15.63 -2.77 24.39
N MET A 209 16.05 -2.61 23.13
CA MET A 209 15.19 -2.16 22.03
C MET A 209 13.96 -3.06 21.87
N LYS A 210 14.14 -4.38 21.83
CA LYS A 210 13.05 -5.36 21.72
C LYS A 210 12.05 -5.20 22.86
N SER A 211 12.54 -4.99 24.10
CA SER A 211 11.68 -4.77 25.28
C SER A 211 10.79 -3.52 25.14
N TYR A 212 11.34 -2.42 24.64
CA TYR A 212 10.54 -1.22 24.35
C TYR A 212 9.55 -1.44 23.21
N MET A 213 9.92 -2.24 22.22
CA MET A 213 9.06 -2.56 21.08
C MET A 213 7.87 -3.48 21.45
N MET A 214 7.81 -4.02 22.67
CA MET A 214 6.62 -4.71 23.17
C MET A 214 5.42 -3.77 23.35
N ALA A 215 5.66 -2.47 23.57
CA ALA A 215 4.63 -1.43 23.63
C ALA A 215 4.25 -0.87 22.24
N ALA A 216 4.72 -1.49 21.15
CA ALA A 216 4.40 -1.10 19.79
C ALA A 216 2.90 -1.26 19.50
N ARG A 217 2.33 -0.30 18.78
CA ARG A 217 0.94 -0.40 18.33
C ARG A 217 0.79 -1.58 17.34
N PRO A 218 -0.32 -2.33 17.41
CA PRO A 218 -0.59 -3.40 16.46
C PRO A 218 -0.73 -2.85 15.04
N GLY A 219 -0.21 -3.58 14.05
CA GLY A 219 -0.31 -3.22 12.62
C GLY A 219 0.59 -2.07 12.16
N VAL A 220 1.40 -1.49 13.05
CA VAL A 220 2.37 -0.42 12.74
C VAL A 220 3.73 -1.02 12.40
N GLN A 221 4.46 -0.42 11.45
CA GLN A 221 5.84 -0.84 11.16
C GLN A 221 6.73 -0.64 12.39
N LYS A 222 7.45 -1.68 12.79
CA LYS A 222 8.43 -1.65 13.87
C LYS A 222 9.82 -1.62 13.25
N LEU A 223 10.57 -0.56 13.52
CA LEU A 223 11.89 -0.34 12.94
C LEU A 223 12.94 -0.17 14.02
N CYS A 224 14.01 -0.95 13.92
CA CYS A 224 15.25 -0.76 14.66
C CYS A 224 16.32 -0.23 13.70
N ILE A 225 16.94 0.90 14.03
CA ILE A 225 18.07 1.45 13.29
C ILE A 225 19.31 1.32 14.18
N VAL A 226 20.17 0.35 13.87
CA VAL A 226 21.45 0.13 14.55
C VAL A 226 22.53 0.93 13.84
N ILE A 227 23.29 1.73 14.58
CA ILE A 227 24.43 2.50 14.05
C ILE A 227 25.65 2.18 14.90
N THR A 228 26.72 1.68 14.27
CA THR A 228 27.96 1.28 14.96
C THR A 228 29.17 1.40 14.04
N ASP A 229 30.32 1.70 14.63
CA ASP A 229 31.61 1.76 13.94
C ASP A 229 32.51 0.54 14.18
N GLY A 230 32.02 -0.45 14.92
CA GLY A 230 32.84 -1.54 15.42
C GLY A 230 32.15 -2.90 15.40
N LYS A 231 32.95 -3.92 15.72
CA LYS A 231 32.47 -5.28 15.97
C LYS A 231 31.93 -5.37 17.39
N SER A 232 30.83 -6.08 17.59
CA SER A 232 30.35 -6.33 18.93
C SER A 232 31.37 -7.14 19.74
N SER A 233 31.45 -6.88 21.03
CA SER A 233 32.23 -7.71 21.95
C SER A 233 31.59 -9.09 22.18
N GLU A 234 30.33 -9.30 21.76
CA GLU A 234 29.60 -10.56 21.89
C GLU A 234 28.83 -10.93 20.59
N PRO A 235 29.51 -11.15 19.45
CA PRO A 235 28.86 -11.24 18.13
C PRO A 235 27.79 -12.34 18.03
N GLN A 236 28.03 -13.49 18.66
CA GLN A 236 27.06 -14.60 18.66
C GLN A 236 25.76 -14.22 19.38
N LYS A 237 25.87 -13.53 20.52
CA LYS A 237 24.70 -13.04 21.27
C LYS A 237 24.00 -11.92 20.51
N THR A 238 24.74 -11.07 19.81
CA THR A 238 24.19 -10.01 18.97
C THR A 238 23.34 -10.59 17.84
N VAL A 239 23.85 -11.59 17.10
CA VAL A 239 23.09 -12.27 16.04
C VAL A 239 21.85 -12.96 16.60
N HIS A 240 21.96 -13.59 17.77
CA HIS A 240 20.82 -14.22 18.44
C HIS A 240 19.73 -13.20 18.81
N ALA A 241 20.10 -12.09 19.45
CA ALA A 241 19.17 -11.02 19.82
C ALA A 241 18.49 -10.39 18.59
N ALA A 242 19.24 -10.19 17.49
CA ALA A 242 18.68 -9.70 16.24
C ALA A 242 17.68 -10.69 15.62
N LYS A 243 17.98 -11.99 15.67
CA LYS A 243 17.08 -13.05 15.20
C LYS A 243 15.75 -13.05 15.98
N GLU A 244 15.81 -12.91 17.30
CA GLU A 244 14.61 -12.80 18.11
C GLU A 244 13.79 -11.55 17.78
N ALA A 245 14.43 -10.40 17.62
CA ALA A 245 13.74 -9.16 17.26
C ALA A 245 13.04 -9.28 15.90
N ARG A 246 13.69 -9.89 14.89
CA ARG A 246 13.08 -10.14 13.58
C ARG A 246 11.89 -11.11 13.66
N ALA A 247 11.95 -12.12 14.54
CA ALA A 247 10.82 -13.02 14.77
C ALA A 247 9.58 -12.28 15.31
N ASP A 248 9.77 -11.16 16.01
CA ASP A 248 8.70 -10.28 16.50
C ASP A 248 8.22 -9.23 15.47
N ASN A 249 8.59 -9.44 14.20
CA ASN A 249 8.33 -8.54 13.06
C ASN A 249 8.94 -7.14 13.24
N ILE A 250 10.16 -7.07 13.78
CA ILE A 250 10.95 -5.83 13.85
C ILE A 250 11.93 -5.80 12.67
N ASP A 251 11.78 -4.82 11.79
CA ASP A 251 12.72 -4.56 10.70
C ASP A 251 13.99 -3.92 11.28
N ILE A 252 15.15 -4.51 11.02
CA ILE A 252 16.46 -4.03 11.48
C ILE A 252 17.24 -3.46 10.30
N ILE A 253 17.52 -2.16 10.34
CA ILE A 253 18.48 -1.47 9.49
C ILE A 253 19.79 -1.37 10.24
N ALA A 254 20.86 -1.90 9.65
CA ALA A 254 22.20 -1.84 10.21
C ALA A 254 23.03 -0.83 9.42
N ILE A 255 23.59 0.17 10.10
CA ILE A 255 24.44 1.21 9.52
C ILE A 255 25.85 1.05 10.08
N GLY A 256 26.77 0.60 9.23
CA GLY A 256 28.20 0.54 9.55
C GLY A 256 28.87 1.87 9.27
N VAL A 257 29.61 2.42 10.24
CA VAL A 257 30.32 3.69 10.09
C VAL A 257 31.83 3.46 10.05
N GLY A 258 32.48 3.99 9.01
CA GLY A 258 33.92 3.87 8.83
C GLY A 258 34.40 2.45 8.51
N ARG A 259 35.72 2.30 8.50
CA ARG A 259 36.39 1.05 8.05
C ARG A 259 36.45 -0.04 9.14
N ARG A 260 36.14 0.30 10.38
CA ARG A 260 36.20 -0.61 11.54
C ARG A 260 34.90 -1.40 11.73
N ALA A 261 33.83 -1.01 11.05
CA ALA A 261 32.55 -1.70 11.12
C ALA A 261 32.66 -3.12 10.54
N ASP A 262 32.22 -4.11 11.32
CA ASP A 262 32.20 -5.51 10.88
C ASP A 262 30.97 -5.76 10.00
N LEU A 263 31.15 -5.68 8.68
CA LEU A 263 30.05 -5.81 7.72
C LEU A 263 29.41 -7.20 7.71
N GLU A 264 30.14 -8.25 8.12
CA GLU A 264 29.57 -9.60 8.21
C GLU A 264 28.61 -9.70 9.40
N GLU A 265 29.01 -9.15 10.55
CA GLU A 265 28.13 -9.04 11.71
C GLU A 265 26.90 -8.18 11.39
N LEU A 266 27.11 -7.01 10.77
CA LEU A 266 26.02 -6.11 10.41
C LEU A 266 25.04 -6.74 9.43
N ARG A 267 25.53 -7.53 8.46
CA ARG A 267 24.69 -8.31 7.55
C ARG A 267 23.88 -9.37 8.29
N ALA A 268 24.47 -10.03 9.28
CA ALA A 268 23.79 -11.07 10.07
C ALA A 268 22.67 -10.51 10.99
N ILE A 269 22.78 -9.24 11.41
CA ILE A 269 21.75 -8.58 12.23
C ILE A 269 20.69 -7.85 11.38
N ALA A 270 21.05 -7.35 10.19
CA ALA A 270 20.11 -6.70 9.29
C ALA A 270 18.98 -7.64 8.86
N SER A 271 17.82 -7.08 8.51
CA SER A 271 16.67 -7.90 8.05
C SER A 271 16.82 -8.42 6.62
N SER A 272 17.63 -7.75 5.80
CA SER A 272 18.10 -8.24 4.50
C SER A 272 19.31 -7.42 4.05
N ASP A 273 19.99 -7.83 2.97
CA ASP A 273 21.10 -7.05 2.41
C ASP A 273 20.70 -5.62 2.03
N LYS A 274 19.44 -5.39 1.68
CA LYS A 274 18.92 -4.04 1.39
C LYS A 274 18.83 -3.15 2.64
N HIS A 275 18.86 -3.73 3.84
CA HIS A 275 18.82 -3.01 5.12
C HIS A 275 20.22 -2.78 5.71
N LEU A 276 21.29 -3.22 5.03
CA LEU A 276 22.65 -2.88 5.37
C LEU A 276 23.06 -1.59 4.65
N LEU A 277 23.44 -0.58 5.41
CA LEU A 277 23.95 0.70 4.91
C LEU A 277 25.35 0.95 5.47
N THR A 278 26.12 1.77 4.77
CA THR A 278 27.46 2.16 5.20
C THR A 278 27.66 3.65 5.05
N ALA A 279 28.36 4.27 5.99
CA ALA A 279 28.84 5.65 5.91
C ALA A 279 30.35 5.68 6.06
N CYS A 280 31.03 6.57 5.34
CA CYS A 280 32.49 6.70 5.43
C CYS A 280 32.96 7.15 6.82
N ASP A 281 32.16 7.98 7.48
CA ASP A 281 32.38 8.49 8.83
C ASP A 281 31.05 9.01 9.41
N TYR A 282 31.07 9.49 10.66
CA TYR A 282 29.88 9.99 11.34
C TYR A 282 29.35 11.31 10.77
N GLY A 283 30.21 12.15 10.15
CA GLY A 283 29.77 13.36 9.47
C GLY A 283 28.96 13.06 8.20
N ALA A 284 29.32 11.96 7.52
CA ALA A 284 28.64 11.47 6.32
C ALA A 284 27.27 10.82 6.60
N LEU A 285 26.90 10.55 7.86
CA LEU A 285 25.58 10.00 8.22
C LEU A 285 24.43 10.88 7.70
N SER A 286 24.62 12.19 7.68
CA SER A 286 23.65 13.15 7.14
C SER A 286 23.16 12.80 5.71
N SER A 287 24.02 12.21 4.88
CA SER A 287 23.68 11.77 3.52
C SER A 287 22.69 10.59 3.49
N LEU A 288 22.67 9.78 4.56
CA LEU A 288 21.78 8.62 4.69
C LEU A 288 20.37 9.00 5.11
N LYS A 289 20.13 10.25 5.53
CA LYS A 289 18.78 10.72 5.92
C LYS A 289 17.75 10.44 4.82
N ASN A 290 18.06 10.80 3.57
CA ASN A 290 17.18 10.56 2.43
C ASN A 290 17.05 9.07 2.10
N VAL A 291 18.10 8.28 2.34
CA VAL A 291 18.08 6.84 2.12
C VAL A 291 17.18 6.16 3.15
N LEU A 292 17.27 6.54 4.43
CA LEU A 292 16.38 6.06 5.49
C LEU A 292 14.94 6.48 5.21
N ALA A 293 14.70 7.75 4.84
CA ALA A 293 13.38 8.22 4.47
C ALA A 293 12.76 7.46 3.27
N LYS A 294 13.58 7.02 2.31
CA LYS A 294 13.12 6.20 1.17
C LYS A 294 12.87 4.74 1.55
N LYS A 295 13.70 4.17 2.43
CA LYS A 295 13.64 2.75 2.83
C LYS A 295 12.63 2.49 3.95
N THR A 296 12.19 3.53 4.66
CA THR A 296 11.39 3.40 5.89
C THR A 296 10.20 4.34 5.87
N CYS A 297 9.30 4.14 6.83
CA CYS A 297 8.20 5.05 7.04
C CYS A 297 8.59 6.45 7.56
N LEU A 298 9.88 6.77 7.70
CA LEU A 298 10.38 8.03 8.28
C LEU A 298 10.40 9.22 7.30
N GLY A 299 9.91 9.06 6.06
CA GLY A 299 9.99 10.11 5.05
C GLY A 299 8.71 10.93 4.93
N SER A 300 8.59 12.08 5.62
CA SER A 300 7.61 13.12 5.29
C SER A 300 8.28 14.48 5.05
N ILE A 301 7.78 15.24 4.08
CA ILE A 301 7.98 16.68 3.85
C ILE A 301 9.14 17.13 2.91
N TYR A 302 10.21 16.37 2.66
CA TYR A 302 11.38 16.93 1.95
C TYR A 302 11.39 16.97 0.41
N ASN A 303 10.29 16.72 -0.31
CA ASN A 303 10.24 17.01 -1.75
C ASN A 303 8.85 17.44 -2.23
N LYS A 304 8.65 18.75 -2.33
CA LYS A 304 7.54 19.34 -3.09
C LYS A 304 7.78 19.33 -4.61
N THR A 305 8.91 18.79 -5.09
CA THR A 305 9.34 18.93 -6.50
C THR A 305 10.11 17.74 -7.10
N SER A 306 9.99 16.52 -6.59
CA SER A 306 10.43 15.35 -7.35
C SER A 306 9.67 14.08 -6.99
N ASN A 307 9.18 13.39 -8.02
CA ASN A 307 8.43 12.14 -8.02
C ASN A 307 9.20 10.95 -7.43
N LEU A 308 9.39 10.93 -6.11
CA LEU A 308 9.69 9.69 -5.37
C LEU A 308 8.75 9.63 -4.17
N LYS A 309 7.49 9.27 -4.47
CA LYS A 309 6.36 9.20 -3.54
C LYS A 309 6.24 7.84 -2.85
N GLU A 310 6.33 7.86 -1.52
CA GLU A 310 5.31 7.30 -0.60
C GLU A 310 5.18 5.75 -0.51
N GLN A 311 6.02 5.15 0.36
CA GLN A 311 5.84 4.10 1.41
C GLN A 311 4.86 2.91 1.26
N CYS A 312 5.00 1.75 1.92
CA CYS A 312 6.08 0.98 2.60
C CYS A 312 5.46 -0.41 2.94
N ARG A 313 6.25 -1.49 2.84
CA ARG A 313 5.89 -2.93 2.89
C ARG A 313 4.96 -3.46 1.77
N PRO A 314 5.16 -4.71 1.31
CA PRO A 314 4.23 -5.37 0.40
C PRO A 314 2.81 -5.44 0.98
N LEU A 315 1.81 -5.31 0.12
CA LEU A 315 0.39 -5.34 0.44
C LEU A 315 -0.07 -6.78 0.68
N GLN A 316 -0.83 -6.98 1.75
CA GLN A 316 -1.60 -8.20 1.94
C GLN A 316 -2.81 -8.21 0.99
N LYS A 317 -3.35 -9.40 0.72
CA LYS A 317 -4.54 -9.56 -0.15
C LYS A 317 -5.68 -8.62 0.18
N ALA A 318 -6.05 -8.53 1.46
CA ALA A 318 -7.13 -7.64 1.90
C ALA A 318 -6.85 -6.17 1.57
N GLU A 319 -5.59 -5.74 1.69
CA GLU A 319 -5.17 -4.37 1.43
C GLU A 319 -5.18 -4.05 -0.07
N ALA A 320 -4.67 -4.97 -0.91
CA ALA A 320 -4.73 -4.83 -2.36
C ALA A 320 -6.18 -4.75 -2.86
N MET A 321 -7.07 -5.60 -2.31
CA MET A 321 -8.50 -5.52 -2.59
C MET A 321 -9.08 -4.17 -2.16
N GLU A 322 -8.77 -3.69 -0.95
CA GLU A 322 -9.24 -2.39 -0.46
C GLU A 322 -8.81 -1.22 -1.35
N VAL A 323 -7.57 -1.24 -1.86
CA VAL A 323 -7.08 -0.23 -2.83
C VAL A 323 -7.87 -0.33 -4.12
N LEU A 324 -8.09 -1.54 -4.64
CA LEU A 324 -8.90 -1.76 -5.83
C LEU A 324 -10.32 -1.25 -5.67
N TRP A 325 -11.01 -1.65 -4.60
CA TRP A 325 -12.38 -1.22 -4.32
C TRP A 325 -12.48 0.27 -3.99
N THR A 326 -11.39 0.93 -3.60
CA THR A 326 -11.40 2.39 -3.42
C THR A 326 -11.21 3.12 -4.73
N ALA A 327 -10.43 2.58 -5.67
CA ALA A 327 -10.29 3.14 -7.02
C ALA A 327 -11.54 2.88 -7.87
N TYR A 328 -12.10 1.67 -7.78
CA TYR A 328 -13.30 1.21 -8.48
C TYR A 328 -14.31 0.64 -7.48
N PRO A 329 -15.12 1.52 -6.84
CA PRO A 329 -16.08 1.08 -5.84
C PRO A 329 -17.14 0.15 -6.44
N PRO A 330 -17.55 -0.91 -5.70
CA PRO A 330 -18.69 -1.73 -6.09
C PRO A 330 -19.93 -0.88 -6.33
N SER A 331 -20.81 -1.29 -7.25
CA SER A 331 -22.08 -0.59 -7.53
C SER A 331 -22.93 -0.36 -6.28
N ALA A 332 -22.91 -1.33 -5.36
CA ALA A 332 -23.61 -1.28 -4.08
C ALA A 332 -23.22 -0.10 -3.17
N CYS A 333 -22.05 0.52 -3.41
CA CYS A 333 -21.65 1.73 -2.70
C CYS A 333 -22.52 2.95 -3.08
N LYS A 334 -23.23 2.90 -4.22
CA LYS A 334 -24.08 3.99 -4.75
C LYS A 334 -23.35 5.32 -4.89
N LEU A 335 -22.03 5.27 -5.02
CA LEU A 335 -21.19 6.43 -5.26
C LEU A 335 -21.22 6.78 -6.74
N LYS A 336 -21.30 8.09 -7.05
CA LYS A 336 -21.00 8.60 -8.40
C LYS A 336 -19.47 8.59 -8.64
N ALA A 337 -18.82 7.45 -8.43
CA ALA A 337 -17.43 7.28 -8.84
C ALA A 337 -17.38 7.14 -10.37
N ARG A 338 -16.27 7.52 -11.00
CA ARG A 338 -16.10 7.44 -12.46
C ARG A 338 -16.52 6.05 -12.96
N SER A 339 -17.63 5.98 -13.68
CA SER A 339 -18.00 4.81 -14.45
C SER A 339 -17.22 4.80 -15.77
N SER A 340 -15.89 4.91 -15.75
CA SER A 340 -15.14 4.83 -17.02
C SER A 340 -14.88 3.37 -17.36
N ARG A 341 -15.91 2.71 -17.89
CA ARG A 341 -15.76 1.58 -18.81
C ARG A 341 -15.45 2.05 -20.24
N TRP A 342 -15.26 3.35 -20.42
CA TRP A 342 -15.00 4.00 -21.70
C TRP A 342 -13.53 4.46 -21.80
N ILE A 343 -12.90 3.97 -22.87
CA ILE A 343 -11.74 4.48 -23.61
C ILE A 343 -10.37 4.39 -22.92
N ARG A 344 -9.71 3.26 -23.15
CA ARG A 344 -8.25 3.13 -23.33
C ARG A 344 -7.98 1.95 -24.29
N PRO A 345 -8.12 2.09 -25.63
CA PRO A 345 -7.75 1.03 -26.57
C PRO A 345 -6.29 0.61 -26.39
N ILE A 346 -6.07 -0.69 -26.30
CA ILE A 346 -4.75 -1.32 -26.20
C ILE A 346 -4.61 -2.19 -27.45
N VAL A 347 -3.53 -1.99 -28.19
CA VAL A 347 -3.19 -2.77 -29.39
C VAL A 347 -1.86 -3.46 -29.09
N ASN A 348 -1.82 -4.79 -29.14
CA ASN A 348 -0.63 -5.61 -28.85
C ASN A 348 0.06 -5.25 -27.52
N GLY A 349 -0.72 -5.10 -26.44
CA GLY A 349 -0.20 -4.78 -25.10
C GLY A 349 0.27 -3.33 -24.91
N THR A 350 0.14 -2.49 -25.93
CA THR A 350 0.59 -1.10 -25.90
C THR A 350 -0.62 -0.15 -26.00
N GLU A 351 -0.61 0.94 -25.24
CA GLU A 351 -1.67 1.96 -25.28
C GLU A 351 -1.73 2.56 -26.68
N ALA A 352 -2.89 2.50 -27.35
CA ALA A 352 -2.98 2.88 -28.78
C ALA A 352 -2.53 4.31 -29.08
N TRP A 353 -2.66 5.25 -28.12
CA TRP A 353 -2.17 6.64 -28.26
C TRP A 353 -0.64 6.74 -28.19
N SER A 354 0.06 5.78 -27.59
CA SER A 354 1.53 5.75 -27.60
C SER A 354 2.11 5.26 -28.93
N LEU A 355 1.27 4.69 -29.80
CA LEU A 355 1.62 4.31 -31.17
C LEU A 355 1.41 5.46 -32.18
N LEU A 356 0.81 6.58 -31.74
CA LEU A 356 0.55 7.76 -32.58
C LEU A 356 1.65 8.80 -32.35
N ASP A 357 2.42 9.13 -33.38
CA ASP A 357 3.36 10.26 -33.30
C ASP A 357 2.62 11.62 -33.34
N GLN A 358 3.32 12.71 -32.98
CA GLN A 358 2.72 14.06 -32.95
C GLN A 358 2.14 14.51 -34.31
N SER A 359 2.67 14.01 -35.43
CA SER A 359 2.15 14.31 -36.76
C SER A 359 0.84 13.54 -37.04
N MET A 360 0.74 12.30 -36.59
CA MET A 360 -0.48 11.49 -36.65
C MET A 360 -1.55 12.04 -35.73
N VAL A 361 -1.22 12.45 -34.50
CA VAL A 361 -2.18 13.09 -33.59
C VAL A 361 -2.76 14.37 -34.20
N SER A 362 -1.97 15.14 -34.95
CA SER A 362 -2.40 16.38 -35.60
C SER A 362 -3.22 16.19 -36.89
N SER A 363 -3.17 15.00 -37.50
CA SER A 363 -3.82 14.69 -38.78
C SER A 363 -4.95 13.66 -38.68
N THR A 364 -5.06 12.96 -37.55
CA THR A 364 -6.08 11.92 -37.36
C THR A 364 -7.41 12.53 -36.98
N ASP A 365 -8.44 12.28 -37.78
CA ASP A 365 -9.79 12.71 -37.47
C ASP A 365 -10.40 11.91 -36.30
N ALA A 366 -11.36 12.51 -35.60
CA ALA A 366 -12.03 11.88 -34.46
C ALA A 366 -12.72 10.55 -34.83
N ARG A 367 -13.10 10.38 -36.11
CA ARG A 367 -13.74 9.17 -36.63
C ARG A 367 -12.77 7.99 -36.64
N THR A 368 -11.55 8.21 -37.06
CA THR A 368 -10.49 7.20 -37.12
C THR A 368 -10.10 6.73 -35.71
N CYS A 369 -9.96 7.67 -34.77
CA CYS A 369 -9.75 7.34 -33.36
C CYS A 369 -10.89 6.49 -32.78
N LEU A 370 -12.14 6.86 -33.07
CA LEU A 370 -13.32 6.14 -32.58
C LEU A 370 -13.42 4.73 -33.16
N ARG A 371 -13.08 4.55 -34.44
CA ARG A 371 -13.04 3.25 -35.12
C ARG A 371 -12.06 2.30 -34.42
N LEU A 372 -10.82 2.74 -34.21
CA LEU A 372 -9.79 1.93 -33.55
C LEU A 372 -10.21 1.49 -32.14
N VAL A 373 -10.92 2.35 -31.40
CA VAL A 373 -11.45 2.02 -30.06
C VAL A 373 -12.47 0.88 -30.14
N ILE A 374 -13.40 0.97 -31.08
CA ILE A 374 -14.49 0.02 -31.24
C ILE A 374 -13.95 -1.33 -31.73
N GLU A 375 -13.05 -1.32 -32.72
CA GLU A 375 -12.39 -2.52 -33.24
C GLU A 375 -11.63 -3.25 -32.13
N SER A 376 -10.76 -2.55 -31.38
CA SER A 376 -10.03 -3.13 -30.24
C SER A 376 -10.94 -3.72 -29.16
N ARG A 377 -12.15 -3.19 -28.99
CA ARG A 377 -13.12 -3.71 -28.01
C ARG A 377 -13.80 -4.97 -28.52
N ILE A 378 -14.24 -4.98 -29.78
CA ILE A 378 -14.86 -6.13 -30.42
C ILE A 378 -13.87 -7.30 -30.52
N GLU A 379 -12.60 -7.04 -30.85
CA GLU A 379 -11.56 -8.08 -30.88
C GLU A 379 -11.35 -8.75 -29.51
N ARG A 380 -11.47 -7.97 -28.43
CA ARG A 380 -11.20 -8.43 -27.06
C ARG A 380 -12.39 -9.11 -26.41
N GLU A 381 -13.60 -8.60 -26.64
CA GLU A 381 -14.81 -9.01 -25.92
C GLU A 381 -15.87 -9.64 -26.83
N GLY A 382 -15.67 -9.64 -28.15
CA GLY A 382 -16.63 -10.08 -29.15
C GLY A 382 -17.72 -9.05 -29.47
N TYR A 383 -17.84 -7.98 -28.67
CA TYR A 383 -18.84 -6.93 -28.84
C TYR A 383 -18.44 -5.62 -28.15
N VAL A 384 -19.09 -4.51 -28.52
CA VAL A 384 -19.07 -3.22 -27.81
C VAL A 384 -20.45 -2.92 -27.25
N THR A 385 -20.52 -2.37 -26.04
CA THR A 385 -21.79 -1.96 -25.43
C THR A 385 -22.01 -0.46 -25.63
N LEU A 386 -23.08 -0.10 -26.33
CA LEU A 386 -23.44 1.31 -26.55
C LEU A 386 -24.30 1.84 -25.39
N PRO A 387 -24.02 3.06 -24.87
CA PRO A 387 -24.83 3.66 -23.81
C PRO A 387 -26.27 3.89 -24.26
N SER A 388 -27.21 3.83 -23.32
CA SER A 388 -28.63 4.12 -23.56
C SER A 388 -28.91 5.57 -23.97
N THR A 389 -27.92 6.46 -23.89
CA THR A 389 -28.03 7.82 -24.42
C THR A 389 -27.85 7.84 -25.94
N VAL A 390 -27.13 6.86 -26.49
CA VAL A 390 -26.81 6.76 -27.93
C VAL A 390 -27.90 5.98 -28.68
N ARG A 391 -28.63 5.09 -27.99
CA ARG A 391 -29.68 4.23 -28.57
C ARG A 391 -30.82 3.97 -27.57
N GLU A 392 -31.98 3.52 -28.05
CA GLU A 392 -33.08 3.05 -27.20
C GLU A 392 -32.69 1.78 -26.44
N GLY A 393 -31.99 1.95 -25.31
CA GLY A 393 -31.49 0.86 -24.48
C GLY A 393 -30.00 0.61 -24.64
N VAL A 394 -29.46 -0.21 -23.73
CA VAL A 394 -28.05 -0.63 -23.74
C VAL A 394 -27.92 -1.87 -24.62
N GLU A 395 -27.49 -1.70 -25.86
CA GLU A 395 -27.31 -2.80 -26.81
C GLU A 395 -25.84 -3.18 -27.00
N GLN A 396 -25.60 -4.47 -27.22
CA GLN A 396 -24.30 -5.02 -27.59
C GLN A 396 -24.20 -5.11 -29.11
N VAL A 397 -23.16 -4.52 -29.68
CA VAL A 397 -22.90 -4.51 -31.12
C VAL A 397 -21.58 -5.22 -31.38
N SER A 398 -21.60 -6.27 -32.21
CA SER A 398 -20.40 -7.05 -32.56
C SER A 398 -19.75 -6.62 -33.88
N ASN A 399 -20.29 -5.59 -34.52
CA ASN A 399 -19.78 -5.04 -35.78
C ASN A 399 -19.33 -3.57 -35.60
N CYS A 400 -18.10 -3.26 -36.00
CA CYS A 400 -17.53 -1.93 -35.80
C CYS A 400 -18.25 -0.85 -36.63
N ASP A 401 -18.51 -1.13 -37.91
CA ASP A 401 -19.15 -0.17 -38.80
C ASP A 401 -20.57 0.18 -38.32
N GLU A 402 -21.30 -0.82 -37.82
CA GLU A 402 -22.63 -0.61 -37.24
C GLU A 402 -22.58 0.25 -35.97
N ALA A 403 -21.62 -0.01 -35.08
CA ALA A 403 -21.44 0.79 -33.87
C ALA A 403 -21.06 2.24 -34.19
N LEU A 404 -20.18 2.46 -35.17
CA LEU A 404 -19.81 3.80 -35.65
C LEU A 404 -21.02 4.54 -36.23
N ARG A 405 -21.80 3.88 -37.10
CA ARG A 405 -22.99 4.46 -37.72
C ARG A 405 -24.00 4.94 -36.67
N ILE A 406 -24.23 4.13 -35.63
CA ILE A 406 -25.14 4.48 -34.52
C ILE A 406 -24.63 5.72 -33.76
N ILE A 407 -23.33 5.77 -33.45
CA ILE A 407 -22.74 6.90 -32.74
C ILE A 407 -22.77 8.18 -33.60
N GLU A 408 -22.48 8.08 -34.89
CA GLU A 408 -22.49 9.20 -35.82
C GLU A 408 -23.89 9.82 -35.96
N ASN A 409 -24.91 8.98 -36.15
CA ASN A 409 -26.31 9.42 -36.18
C ASN A 409 -26.71 10.13 -34.89
N TRP A 410 -26.24 9.64 -33.73
CA TRP A 410 -26.48 10.28 -32.45
C TRP A 410 -25.78 11.63 -32.32
N ILE A 411 -24.52 11.74 -32.74
CA ILE A 411 -23.77 13.02 -32.72
C ILE A 411 -24.48 14.06 -33.59
N GLU A 412 -24.93 13.66 -34.79
CA GLU A 412 -25.66 14.54 -35.69
C GLU A 412 -27.02 14.97 -35.10
N TYR A 413 -27.75 14.03 -34.48
CA TYR A 413 -28.98 14.34 -33.76
C TYR A 413 -28.76 15.35 -32.63
N ARG A 414 -27.71 15.19 -31.82
CA ARG A 414 -27.34 16.12 -30.73
C ARG A 414 -26.91 17.50 -31.23
N LYS A 415 -26.22 17.57 -32.37
CA LYS A 415 -25.88 18.86 -32.99
C LYS A 415 -27.12 19.64 -33.41
N ASN A 416 -28.15 18.95 -33.86
CA ASN A 416 -29.40 19.54 -34.31
C ASN A 416 -30.40 19.82 -33.16
N HIS A 417 -30.16 19.27 -31.96
CA HIS A 417 -31.01 19.44 -30.77
C HIS A 417 -30.14 19.64 -29.50
N PRO A 418 -29.46 20.80 -29.37
CA PRO A 418 -28.51 21.04 -28.28
C PRO A 418 -29.16 21.21 -26.90
N GLU A 419 -30.47 21.47 -26.84
CA GLU A 419 -31.28 21.64 -25.63
C GLU A 419 -31.71 20.33 -24.92
N ILE A 420 -31.53 19.19 -25.57
CA ILE A 420 -31.65 17.85 -24.97
C ILE A 420 -30.26 17.43 -24.51
#